data_AF-A0A524J153-F1
#
_entry.id   AF-A0A524J153-F1
#
_cell.length_a   1.000
_cell.length_b   1.000
_cell.length_c   1.000
_cell.angle_alpha   90.00
_cell.angle_beta   90.00
_cell.angle_gamma   90.00
#
_symmetry.space_group_name_H-M   'P 1'
#
loop_
_entity.id
_entity.type
_entity.pdbx_description
1 polymer ?
#
loop_
_entity_poly.entity_id
_entity_poly.type
_entity_poly.pdbx_seq_one_letter_code
_entity_poly.pdbx_strand_id
1 'polypeptide(L)'
;MEPNPAAQELPGLYRAVLDLVGELSASGDRDQANRLRAEAVKIYSRAWDERARRELLALLRRSQDDRTHRPAASHGLRQRFIRAT
;
A
#
# COMPACT_ATOMS: atom_id res chain seq x y z
N MET A 1 -29.65 -4.24 -12.50
CA MET A 1 -28.61 -3.49 -11.75
C MET A 1 -27.54 -3.11 -12.75
N GLU A 2 -27.26 -1.82 -12.90
CA GLU A 2 -26.08 -1.44 -13.68
C GLU A 2 -24.83 -1.86 -12.89
N PRO A 3 -23.84 -2.47 -13.55
CA PRO A 3 -22.60 -2.85 -12.88
C PRO A 3 -21.95 -1.59 -12.33
N ASN A 4 -21.74 -1.51 -11.01
CA ASN A 4 -20.98 -0.42 -10.42
C ASN A 4 -19.50 -0.61 -10.79
N PRO A 5 -18.94 0.16 -11.74
CA PRO A 5 -17.57 -0.03 -12.19
C PRO A 5 -16.58 0.17 -11.05
N ALA A 6 -16.91 1.03 -10.07
CA ALA A 6 -16.07 1.24 -8.91
C ALA A 6 -15.95 -0.03 -8.06
N ALA A 7 -17.06 -0.72 -7.82
CA ALA A 7 -17.09 -1.96 -7.04
C ALA A 7 -16.31 -3.12 -7.72
N GLN A 8 -16.17 -3.11 -9.05
CA GLN A 8 -15.38 -4.09 -9.78
C GLN A 8 -13.88 -3.84 -9.69
N GLU A 9 -13.45 -2.57 -9.70
CA GLU A 9 -12.02 -2.22 -9.65
C GLU A 9 -11.46 -2.12 -8.23
N LEU A 10 -12.31 -1.81 -7.24
CA LEU A 10 -11.95 -1.66 -5.83
C LEU A 10 -11.12 -2.84 -5.27
N PRO A 11 -11.51 -4.11 -5.50
CA PRO A 11 -10.71 -5.26 -5.05
C PRO A 11 -9.32 -5.33 -5.68
N GLY A 12 -9.19 -4.95 -6.97
CA GLY A 12 -7.91 -4.91 -7.67
C GLY A 12 -6.99 -3.83 -7.10
N LEU A 13 -7.53 -2.63 -6.88
CA LEU A 13 -6.81 -1.52 -6.26
C LEU A 13 -6.38 -1.86 -4.83
N TYR A 14 -7.26 -2.48 -4.05
CA TYR A 14 -6.95 -2.88 -2.69
C TYR A 14 -5.81 -3.91 -2.65
N ARG A 15 -5.82 -4.91 -3.53
CA ARG A 15 -4.71 -5.89 -3.66
C ARG A 15 -3.40 -5.21 -4.01
N ALA A 16 -3.38 -4.31 -4.99
CA ALA A 16 -2.18 -3.57 -5.36
C ALA A 16 -1.59 -2.76 -4.18
N VAL A 17 -2.43 -2.19 -3.32
CA VAL A 17 -1.96 -1.53 -2.10
C VAL A 17 -1.38 -2.53 -1.10
N LEU A 18 -1.97 -3.72 -0.95
CA LEU A 18 -1.43 -4.77 -0.08
C LEU A 18 -0.10 -5.34 -0.58
N ASP A 19 0.08 -5.47 -1.89
CA ASP A 19 1.36 -5.86 -2.49
C ASP A 19 2.44 -4.82 -2.14
N LEU A 20 2.12 -3.53 -2.27
CA LEU A 20 3.00 -2.44 -1.88
C LEU A 20 3.35 -2.46 -0.37
N VAL A 21 2.39 -2.78 0.49
CA VAL A 21 2.62 -2.98 1.93
C VAL A 21 3.60 -4.14 2.16
N GLY A 22 3.48 -5.23 1.39
CA GLY A 22 4.40 -6.37 1.44
C GLY A 22 5.82 -5.96 1.08
N GLU A 23 5.99 -5.21 -0.02
CA GLU A 23 7.28 -4.70 -0.45
C GLU A 23 7.93 -3.78 0.58
N LEU A 24 7.17 -2.82 1.14
CA LEU A 24 7.65 -1.92 2.20
C LEU A 24 8.03 -2.68 3.48
N SER A 25 7.27 -3.70 3.84
CA SER A 25 7.58 -4.54 5.00
C SER A 25 8.87 -5.33 4.80
N ALA A 26 9.08 -5.85 3.58
CA ALA A 26 10.27 -6.62 3.22
C ALA A 26 11.53 -5.75 3.14
N SER A 27 11.40 -4.49 2.73
CA SER A 27 12.50 -3.51 2.69
C SER A 27 12.84 -2.93 4.07
N GLY A 28 12.07 -3.26 5.10
CA GLY A 28 12.29 -2.81 6.49
C GLY A 28 11.53 -1.54 6.86
N ASP A 29 10.79 -0.92 5.94
CA ASP A 29 10.00 0.28 6.17
C ASP A 29 8.61 -0.04 6.78
N ARG A 30 8.65 -0.75 7.93
CA ARG A 30 7.46 -1.30 8.60
C ARG A 30 6.47 -0.24 9.03
N ASP A 31 6.95 0.93 9.46
CA ASP A 31 6.09 2.05 9.85
C ASP A 31 5.27 2.58 8.68
N GLN A 32 5.90 2.76 7.51
CA GLN A 32 5.18 3.18 6.31
C GLN A 32 4.22 2.10 5.82
N ALA A 33 4.64 0.83 5.86
CA ALA A 33 3.79 -0.31 5.53
C ALA A 33 2.52 -0.35 6.40
N ASN A 34 2.66 -0.15 7.72
CA ASN A 34 1.54 -0.13 8.65
C ASN A 34 0.60 1.04 8.40
N ARG A 35 1.14 2.25 8.17
CA ARG A 35 0.31 3.43 7.82
C ARG A 35 -0.47 3.19 6.53
N LEU A 36 0.20 2.70 5.49
CA LEU A 36 -0.42 2.42 4.19
C LEU A 36 -1.54 1.38 4.32
N ARG A 37 -1.30 0.31 5.06
CA ARG A 37 -2.30 -0.73 5.33
C ARG A 37 -3.52 -0.17 6.08
N ALA A 38 -3.30 0.64 7.12
CA ALA A 38 -4.38 1.23 7.90
C ALA A 38 -5.25 2.17 7.05
N GLU A 39 -4.64 3.01 6.21
CA GLU A 39 -5.38 3.88 5.29
C GLU A 39 -6.17 3.09 4.25
N ALA A 40 -5.56 2.04 3.66
CA ALA A 40 -6.21 1.19 2.67
C ALA A 40 -7.46 0.50 3.23
N VAL A 41 -7.35 -0.09 4.43
CA VAL A 41 -8.49 -0.74 5.11
C VAL A 41 -9.58 0.30 5.41
N LYS A 42 -9.22 1.49 5.91
CA LYS A 42 -10.19 2.54 6.20
C LYS A 42 -10.98 2.95 4.96
N ILE A 43 -10.32 3.11 3.82
CA ILE A 43 -10.98 3.48 2.56
C ILE A 43 -11.86 2.34 2.06
N TYR A 44 -11.30 1.12 2.01
CA TYR A 44 -11.98 -0.07 1.49
C TYR A 44 -13.22 -0.47 2.32
N SER A 45 -13.16 -0.32 3.64
CA SER A 45 -14.25 -0.67 4.54
C SER A 45 -15.32 0.41 4.68
N ARG A 46 -15.06 1.65 4.25
CA ARG A 46 -16.02 2.76 4.41
C ARG A 46 -17.21 2.63 3.48
N ALA A 47 -16.95 2.44 2.18
CA ALA A 47 -17.99 2.32 1.15
C ALA A 47 -17.39 1.77 -0.15
N TRP A 48 -18.22 1.14 -0.99
CA TRP A 48 -17.80 0.49 -2.24
C TRP A 48 -18.27 1.28 -3.46
N ASP A 49 -17.97 2.57 -3.44
CA ASP A 49 -18.37 3.53 -4.46
C ASP A 49 -17.16 4.22 -5.11
N GLU A 50 -17.45 5.07 -6.09
CA GLU A 50 -16.44 5.78 -6.87
C GLU A 50 -15.52 6.67 -6.01
N ARG A 51 -16.00 7.18 -4.86
CA ARG A 51 -15.14 7.93 -3.94
C ARG A 51 -14.05 7.04 -3.34
N ALA A 52 -14.42 5.85 -2.86
CA ALA A 52 -13.46 4.91 -2.28
C ALA A 52 -12.45 4.43 -3.35
N ARG A 53 -12.90 4.19 -4.58
CA ARG A 53 -12.03 3.91 -5.73
C ARG A 53 -11.00 5.02 -5.95
N ARG A 54 -11.44 6.29 -6.01
CA ARG A 54 -10.55 7.44 -6.19
C ARG A 54 -9.56 7.62 -5.05
N GLU A 55 -10.01 7.44 -3.81
CA GLU A 55 -9.14 7.55 -2.63
C GLU A 55 -8.07 6.44 -2.63
N LEU A 56 -8.40 5.19 -2.99
CA LEU A 56 -7.42 4.11 -3.13
C LEU A 56 -6.42 4.36 -4.28
N LEU A 57 -6.90 4.83 -5.43
CA LEU A 57 -6.04 5.20 -6.56
C LEU A 57 -5.04 6.31 -6.16
N ALA A 58 -5.52 7.35 -5.47
CA ALA A 58 -4.69 8.45 -5.00
C ALA A 58 -3.65 7.96 -3.97
N LEU A 59 -4.07 7.08 -3.04
CA LEU A 59 -3.18 6.47 -2.05
C LEU A 59 -2.06 5.68 -2.72
N LEU A 60 -2.39 4.85 -3.72
CA LEU A 60 -1.42 4.06 -4.46
C LEU A 60 -0.42 4.95 -5.19
N ARG A 61 -0.91 5.94 -5.95
CA ARG A 61 -0.07 6.88 -6.72
C ARG A 61 0.88 7.67 -5.83
N ARG A 62 0.38 8.24 -4.72
CA ARG A 62 1.19 8.99 -3.75
C ARG A 62 2.29 8.11 -3.15
N SER A 63 1.98 6.86 -2.83
CA SER A 63 2.94 5.95 -2.20
C SER A 63 4.03 5.47 -3.17
N GLN A 64 3.70 5.34 -4.46
CA GLN A 64 4.67 5.07 -5.51
C GLN A 64 5.58 6.28 -5.77
N ASP A 65 5.02 7.49 -5.77
CA ASP A 65 5.78 8.73 -5.92
C ASP A 65 6.78 8.93 -4.76
N ASP A 66 6.32 8.74 -3.51
CA ASP A 66 7.19 8.84 -2.32
C ASP A 66 8.37 7.85 -2.39
N ARG A 67 8.11 6.63 -2.87
CA ARG A 67 9.17 5.62 -3.11
C ARG A 67 10.15 6.03 -4.20
N THR A 68 9.65 6.66 -5.25
CA THR A 68 10.49 7.10 -6.39
C THR A 68 11.34 8.30 -6.00
N HIS A 69 10.79 9.21 -5.20
CA HIS A 69 11.45 10.43 -4.77
C HIS A 69 12.39 10.22 -3.56
N ARG A 70 12.20 9.15 -2.78
CA ARG A 70 13.15 8.74 -1.73
C ARG A 70 14.47 8.35 -2.41
N PRO A 71 15.55 9.17 -2.32
CA PRO A 71 16.84 8.69 -2.81
C PRO A 71 17.21 7.44 -2.02
N ALA A 72 17.92 6.50 -2.65
CA ALA A 72 18.42 5.25 -2.04
C ALA A 72 19.42 5.47 -0.87
N ALA A 73 19.35 6.60 -0.17
CA ALA A 73 20.05 6.88 1.05
C ALA A 73 19.41 6.05 2.17
N SER A 74 20.14 5.04 2.65
CA SER A 74 19.85 4.19 3.83
C SER A 74 19.22 2.81 3.58
N HIS A 75 19.56 2.11 2.48
CA HIS A 75 19.49 0.64 2.46
C HIS A 75 20.82 -0.01 2.90
N GLY A 76 21.53 0.67 3.81
CA GLY A 76 22.80 0.23 4.37
C GLY A 76 22.61 -0.51 5.70
N LEU A 77 22.99 -1.80 5.71
CA LEU A 77 23.73 -2.43 6.80
C LEU A 77 23.00 -2.94 8.07
N ARG A 78 21.74 -3.40 8.01
CA ARG A 78 21.11 -4.10 9.18
C ARG A 78 20.32 -5.38 8.88
N GLN A 79 20.61 -6.09 7.78
CA GLN A 79 20.17 -7.48 7.58
C GLN A 79 21.36 -8.46 7.64
N ARG A 80 22.08 -8.38 8.74
CA ARG A 80 22.89 -9.47 9.28
C ARG A 80 22.50 -9.52 10.75
N PHE A 81 22.30 -10.72 11.30
CA PHE A 81 21.80 -11.05 12.65
C PHE A 81 20.28 -11.40 12.69
N ILE A 82 19.78 -12.58 13.08
CA ILE A 82 20.30 -13.92 13.43
C ILE A 82 19.07 -14.85 13.30
N ARG A 83 19.24 -16.07 12.76
CA ARG A 83 18.54 -17.24 13.30
C ARG A 83 19.53 -18.40 13.32
N ALA A 84 20.23 -18.51 14.44
CA ALA A 84 20.80 -19.74 14.96
C ALA A 84 19.85 -20.20 16.06
N THR A 85 19.33 -21.42 15.96
CA THR A 85 19.23 -22.46 17.00
C THR A 85 18.58 -23.67 16.31
#